data_AF-A0A2E7CMF3-F1
#
_entry.id   AF-A0A2E7CMF3-F1
#
_cell.length_a   1.000
_cell.length_b   1.000
_cell.length_c   1.000
_cell.angle_alpha   90.00
_cell.angle_beta   90.00
_cell.angle_gamma   90.00
#
_symmetry.space_group_name_H-M   'P 1'
#
loop_
_entity.id
_entity.type
_entity.pdbx_description
1 polymer ?
#
loop_
_entity_poly.entity_id
_entity_poly.type
_entity_poly.pdbx_seq_one_letter_code
_entity_poly.pdbx_strand_id
1 'polypeptide(L)'
;MRWPTGLGFGDVVGLMNDFERVADKKEAEKDAMKMLEGNFNFEDFLKQIKMIQKMGSFRSIIDRLPGMGDLMSQIPPEALDDKELRKVESMIQSMTRQERRFPNVLNSSRMNRIAKGSGHSLDEVKSLYERFEQTRSMMGQLGQSGMMQSMMQGKMPNLGGLGGFPGMGAPKKSKGSKAERRLARSKQLAESKKKLQQQKRSRKKNRRK
;
A
#
# COMPACT_ATOMS: atom_id res chain seq x y z
N MET A 1 0.63 23.67 48.39
CA MET A 1 -0.10 22.96 47.31
C MET A 1 0.89 22.47 46.25
N ARG A 2 1.01 21.15 46.06
CA ARG A 2 1.80 20.53 44.98
C ARG A 2 0.80 19.82 44.07
N TRP A 3 0.72 20.22 42.80
CA TRP A 3 -0.23 19.62 41.85
C TRP A 3 0.23 18.21 41.44
N PRO A 4 -0.68 17.22 41.36
CA PRO A 4 -0.39 15.87 40.89
C PRO A 4 -0.46 15.79 39.35
N THR A 5 0.61 15.27 38.75
CA THR A 5 0.69 14.62 37.43
C THR A 5 -0.39 14.97 36.38
N GLY A 6 -0.16 16.03 35.60
CA GLY A 6 -0.80 16.25 34.31
C GLY A 6 0.12 15.79 33.19
N LEU A 7 -0.29 14.75 32.46
CA LEU A 7 0.44 14.14 31.36
C LEU A 7 0.67 15.09 30.17
N GLY A 8 1.80 14.95 29.49
CA GLY A 8 1.89 15.01 28.02
C GLY A 8 2.18 16.35 27.32
N PHE A 9 2.15 17.51 27.98
CA PHE A 9 2.36 18.78 27.26
C PHE A 9 3.84 19.07 26.90
N GLY A 10 4.79 18.41 27.57
CA GLY A 10 6.21 18.49 27.20
C GLY A 10 6.56 17.76 25.90
N ASP A 11 5.84 16.69 25.59
CA ASP A 11 6.18 15.79 24.47
C ASP A 11 5.56 16.21 23.13
N VAL A 12 4.37 16.83 23.15
CA VAL A 12 3.72 17.38 21.94
C VAL A 12 4.43 18.64 21.44
N VAL A 13 4.88 19.51 22.36
CA VAL A 13 5.67 20.70 22.01
C VAL A 13 7.04 20.30 21.45
N GLY A 14 7.65 19.26 22.00
CA GLY A 14 8.89 18.67 21.46
C GLY A 14 8.73 18.14 20.04
N LEU A 15 7.68 17.33 19.78
CA LEU A 15 7.38 16.82 18.43
C LEU A 15 7.09 17.93 17.43
N MET A 16 6.34 18.96 17.83
CA MET A 16 6.04 20.09 16.94
C MET A 16 7.33 20.85 16.60
N ASN A 17 8.20 21.08 17.57
CA ASN A 17 9.47 21.75 17.35
C ASN A 17 10.44 20.89 16.51
N ASP A 18 10.46 19.58 16.72
CA ASP A 18 11.22 18.64 15.89
C ASP A 18 10.66 18.65 14.45
N PHE A 19 9.34 18.59 14.27
CA PHE A 19 8.68 18.68 12.96
C PHE A 19 8.96 20.01 12.26
N GLU A 20 8.80 21.15 12.94
CA GLU A 20 9.09 22.48 12.38
C GLU A 20 10.56 22.66 11.98
N ARG A 21 11.50 21.95 12.63
CA ARG A 21 12.93 21.99 12.29
C ARG A 21 13.29 21.19 11.04
N VAL A 22 12.52 20.16 10.68
CA VAL A 22 12.82 19.30 9.50
C VAL A 22 11.80 19.40 8.38
N ALA A 23 10.61 19.93 8.62
CA ALA A 23 9.53 20.02 7.64
C ALA A 23 9.41 21.44 7.07
N ASP A 24 9.78 21.62 5.80
CA ASP A 24 9.28 22.75 5.02
C ASP A 24 7.82 22.44 4.61
N LYS A 25 6.88 23.24 5.13
CA LYS A 25 5.43 23.07 4.87
C LYS A 25 5.12 22.97 3.37
N LYS A 26 5.84 23.74 2.53
CA LYS A 26 5.63 23.72 1.06
C LYS A 26 6.21 22.48 0.40
N GLU A 27 7.29 21.92 0.93
CA GLU A 27 7.87 20.67 0.43
C GLU A 27 6.99 19.48 0.84
N ALA A 28 6.52 19.47 2.10
CA ALA A 28 5.62 18.45 2.62
C ALA A 28 4.30 18.36 1.83
N GLU A 29 3.69 19.51 1.50
CA GLU A 29 2.48 19.56 0.67
C GLU A 29 2.72 18.98 -0.73
N LYS A 30 3.84 19.32 -1.38
CA LYS A 30 4.18 18.81 -2.72
C LYS A 30 4.44 17.31 -2.70
N ASP A 31 5.12 16.81 -1.69
CA ASP A 31 5.42 15.39 -1.55
C ASP A 31 4.14 14.59 -1.24
N ALA A 32 3.26 15.13 -0.40
CA ALA A 32 1.94 14.54 -0.14
C ALA A 32 1.11 14.45 -1.43
N MET A 33 1.05 15.52 -2.23
CA MET A 33 0.32 15.51 -3.50
C MET A 33 0.88 14.47 -4.48
N LYS A 34 2.22 14.39 -4.64
CA LYS A 34 2.86 13.35 -5.47
C LYS A 34 2.54 11.93 -5.01
N MET A 35 2.52 11.69 -3.70
CA MET A 35 2.17 10.39 -3.15
C MET A 35 0.74 10.03 -3.51
N LEU A 36 -0.20 10.96 -3.30
CA LEU A 36 -1.63 10.77 -3.58
C LEU A 36 -1.92 10.58 -5.08
N GLU A 37 -1.15 11.21 -5.95
CA GLU A 37 -1.23 10.94 -7.40
C GLU A 37 -0.68 9.55 -7.78
N GLY A 38 -0.01 8.84 -6.86
CA GLY A 38 0.71 7.61 -7.16
C GLY A 38 2.00 7.84 -7.97
N ASN A 39 2.44 9.10 -8.09
CA ASN A 39 3.59 9.53 -8.89
C ASN A 39 4.87 9.68 -8.05
N PHE A 40 5.03 8.89 -6.98
CA PHE A 40 6.26 8.88 -6.19
C PHE A 40 7.20 7.76 -6.63
N ASN A 41 8.50 7.99 -6.47
CA ASN A 41 9.57 7.07 -6.87
C ASN A 41 10.48 6.71 -5.67
N PHE A 42 11.52 5.90 -5.87
CA PHE A 42 12.43 5.52 -4.79
C PHE A 42 13.33 6.67 -4.30
N GLU A 43 13.58 7.72 -5.11
CA GLU A 43 14.26 8.94 -4.62
C GLU A 43 13.38 9.64 -3.58
N ASP A 44 12.08 9.78 -3.85
CA ASP A 44 11.13 10.38 -2.91
C ASP A 44 10.99 9.52 -1.65
N PHE A 45 10.84 8.21 -1.81
CA PHE A 45 10.75 7.27 -0.69
C PHE A 45 12.01 7.31 0.20
N LEU A 46 13.20 7.39 -0.39
CA LEU A 46 14.46 7.53 0.35
C LEU A 46 14.51 8.84 1.16
N LYS A 47 14.01 9.95 0.60
CA LYS A 47 13.96 11.23 1.33
C LYS A 47 13.08 11.10 2.57
N GLN A 48 11.91 10.47 2.44
CA GLN A 48 10.99 10.29 3.57
C GLN A 48 11.60 9.41 4.66
N ILE A 49 12.27 8.31 4.30
CA ILE A 49 12.99 7.46 5.27
C ILE A 49 14.05 8.27 6.02
N LYS A 50 14.86 9.05 5.30
CA LYS A 50 15.89 9.89 5.92
C LYS A 50 15.32 10.98 6.81
N MET A 51 14.15 11.51 6.48
CA MET A 51 13.47 12.50 7.29
C MET A 51 13.02 11.88 8.62
N ILE A 52 12.41 10.70 8.58
CA ILE A 52 11.99 9.95 9.78
C ILE A 52 13.21 9.65 10.66
N GLN A 53 14.30 9.14 10.08
CA GLN A 53 15.55 8.86 10.81
C GLN A 53 16.15 10.11 11.48
N LYS A 54 15.98 11.30 10.90
CA LYS A 54 16.42 12.58 11.50
C LYS A 54 15.57 13.01 12.68
N MET A 55 14.27 12.68 12.67
CA MET A 55 13.35 13.00 13.77
C MET A 55 13.58 12.09 14.99
N GLY A 56 14.14 10.90 14.79
CA GLY A 56 14.51 9.97 15.86
C GLY A 56 14.21 8.52 15.49
N SER A 57 14.18 7.64 16.50
CA SER A 57 13.73 6.26 16.26
C SER A 57 12.24 6.23 15.92
N PHE A 58 11.84 5.34 15.03
CA PHE A 58 10.43 5.21 14.64
C PHE A 58 9.55 4.91 15.87
N ARG A 59 10.07 4.09 16.79
CA ARG A 59 9.44 3.79 18.07
C ARG A 59 9.25 5.05 18.93
N SER A 60 10.28 5.88 19.07
CA SER A 60 10.20 7.13 19.84
C SER A 60 9.17 8.11 19.27
N ILE A 61 9.03 8.16 17.94
CA ILE A 61 8.04 9.02 17.29
C ILE A 61 6.62 8.54 17.63
N ILE A 62 6.36 7.23 17.56
CA ILE A 62 5.03 6.69 17.86
C ILE A 62 4.72 6.71 19.36
N ASP A 63 5.70 6.46 20.23
CA ASP A 63 5.52 6.54 21.69
C ASP A 63 5.10 7.95 22.15
N ARG A 64 5.45 8.98 21.35
CA ARG A 64 5.04 10.38 21.58
C ARG A 64 3.68 10.74 20.97
N LEU A 65 3.07 9.87 20.15
CA LEU A 65 1.74 10.10 19.57
C LEU A 65 0.63 9.61 20.54
N PRO A 66 -0.23 10.53 21.06
CA PRO A 66 -1.28 10.14 22.00
C PRO A 66 -2.33 9.25 21.31
N GLY A 67 -2.72 8.16 21.98
CA GLY A 67 -3.77 7.25 21.48
C GLY A 67 -3.30 6.15 20.53
N MET A 68 -1.99 6.00 20.26
CA MET A 68 -1.45 4.93 19.42
C MET A 68 -0.94 3.69 20.19
N GLY A 69 -1.01 3.67 21.52
CA GLY A 69 -0.51 2.54 22.34
C GLY A 69 -1.16 1.19 21.99
N ASP A 70 -2.47 1.16 21.73
CA ASP A 70 -3.20 -0.06 21.35
C ASP A 70 -2.99 -0.47 19.88
N LEU A 71 -2.53 0.46 19.04
CA LEU A 71 -2.13 0.15 17.66
C LEU A 71 -0.70 -0.42 17.63
N MET A 72 0.18 0.09 18.49
CA MET A 72 1.56 -0.41 18.66
C MET A 72 1.60 -1.87 19.09
N SER A 73 0.68 -2.32 19.93
CA SER A 73 0.61 -3.73 20.37
C SER A 73 0.19 -4.69 19.24
N GLN A 74 -0.40 -4.18 18.17
CA GLN A 74 -0.80 -4.95 16.99
C GLN A 74 0.25 -4.93 15.87
N ILE A 75 1.22 -4.02 15.95
CA ILE A 75 2.32 -3.93 15.00
C ILE A 75 3.45 -4.82 15.51
N PRO A 76 3.98 -5.76 14.68
CA PRO A 76 5.12 -6.57 15.07
C PRO A 76 6.31 -5.66 15.51
N PRO A 77 6.98 -5.97 16.64
CA PRO A 77 8.12 -5.18 17.12
C PRO A 77 9.21 -4.99 16.06
N GLU A 78 9.37 -5.98 15.17
CA GLU A 78 10.32 -5.96 14.06
C GLU A 78 9.97 -4.89 13.01
N ALA A 79 8.69 -4.59 12.82
CA ALA A 79 8.25 -3.51 11.93
C ALA A 79 8.52 -2.12 12.52
N LEU A 80 8.80 -2.05 13.83
CA LEU A 80 9.17 -0.83 14.55
C LEU A 80 10.69 -0.68 14.73
N ASP A 81 11.49 -1.60 14.18
CA ASP A 81 12.94 -1.57 14.30
C ASP A 81 13.57 -0.62 13.27
N ASP A 82 14.32 0.36 13.76
CA ASP A 82 15.14 1.26 12.93
C ASP A 82 16.13 0.51 12.03
N LYS A 83 16.49 -0.73 12.38
CA LYS A 83 17.32 -1.60 11.52
C LYS A 83 16.62 -1.90 10.20
N GLU A 84 15.31 -2.08 10.17
CA GLU A 84 14.58 -2.32 8.92
C GLU A 84 14.62 -1.08 8.02
N LEU A 85 14.49 0.13 8.58
CA LEU A 85 14.65 1.37 7.83
C LEU A 85 16.06 1.50 7.24
N ARG A 86 17.10 1.14 8.00
CA ARG A 86 18.49 1.12 7.50
C ARG A 86 18.72 0.07 6.41
N LYS A 87 18.10 -1.12 6.51
CA LYS A 87 18.16 -2.13 5.44
C LYS A 87 17.55 -1.59 4.16
N VAL A 88 16.34 -1.06 4.23
CA VAL A 88 15.65 -0.44 3.08
C VAL A 88 16.50 0.68 2.48
N GLU A 89 17.04 1.56 3.32
CA GLU A 89 17.93 2.63 2.88
C GLU A 89 19.13 2.09 2.10
N SER A 90 19.84 1.08 2.64
CA SER A 90 21.03 0.49 1.98
C SER A 90 20.71 -0.14 0.62
N MET A 91 19.54 -0.79 0.49
CA MET A 91 19.06 -1.35 -0.78
C MET A 91 18.79 -0.24 -1.81
N ILE A 92 18.09 0.82 -1.40
CA ILE A 92 17.77 1.95 -2.30
C ILE A 92 19.04 2.71 -2.68
N GLN A 93 19.98 2.90 -1.75
CA GLN A 93 21.27 3.53 -2.03
C GLN A 93 22.11 2.73 -3.04
N SER A 94 21.93 1.41 -3.14
CA SER A 94 22.59 0.56 -4.14
C SER A 94 21.93 0.60 -5.54
N MET A 95 20.79 1.27 -5.67
CA MET A 95 20.17 1.55 -6.97
C MET A 95 20.86 2.71 -7.69
N THR A 96 20.86 2.67 -9.01
CA THR A 96 21.25 3.80 -9.87
C THR A 96 20.17 4.89 -9.85
N ARG A 97 20.53 6.13 -10.21
CA ARG A 97 19.57 7.25 -10.32
C ARG A 97 18.40 6.92 -11.26
N GLN A 98 18.66 6.22 -12.36
CA GLN A 98 17.60 5.82 -13.30
C GLN A 98 16.61 4.87 -12.64
N GLU A 99 17.10 3.84 -11.94
CA GLU A 99 16.25 2.87 -11.23
C GLU A 99 15.46 3.54 -10.11
N ARG A 100 16.06 4.53 -9.41
CA ARG A 100 15.33 5.22 -8.34
C ARG A 100 14.19 6.08 -8.87
N ARG A 101 14.40 6.78 -9.99
CA ARG A 101 13.39 7.65 -10.62
C ARG A 101 12.33 6.88 -11.38
N PHE A 102 12.70 5.73 -11.94
CA PHE A 102 11.86 4.89 -12.78
C PHE A 102 11.82 3.46 -12.23
N PRO A 103 11.03 3.19 -11.18
CA PRO A 103 10.95 1.86 -10.55
C PRO A 103 10.67 0.72 -11.52
N ASN A 104 9.91 0.98 -12.59
CA ASN A 104 9.52 0.03 -13.63
C ASN A 104 10.70 -0.56 -14.44
N VAL A 105 11.89 0.03 -14.37
CA VAL A 105 13.08 -0.51 -15.06
C VAL A 105 13.75 -1.63 -14.27
N LEU A 106 13.36 -1.86 -13.02
CA LEU A 106 13.91 -2.92 -12.17
C LEU A 106 13.47 -4.30 -12.67
N ASN A 107 14.44 -5.07 -13.13
CA ASN A 107 14.29 -6.48 -13.50
C ASN A 107 15.17 -7.35 -12.58
N SER A 108 15.03 -8.67 -12.69
CA SER A 108 15.75 -9.63 -11.84
C SER A 108 17.28 -9.45 -11.87
N SER A 109 17.85 -9.09 -13.02
CA SER A 109 19.29 -8.85 -13.15
C SER A 109 19.75 -7.62 -12.34
N ARG A 110 19.00 -6.52 -12.43
CA ARG A 110 19.25 -5.30 -11.65
C ARG A 110 19.05 -5.53 -10.16
N MET A 111 17.98 -6.24 -9.78
CA MET A 111 17.73 -6.60 -8.38
C MET A 111 18.86 -7.45 -7.80
N ASN A 112 19.41 -8.39 -8.57
CA ASN A 112 20.57 -9.18 -8.15
C ASN A 112 21.83 -8.32 -7.95
N ARG A 113 22.05 -7.31 -8.80
CA ARG A 113 23.15 -6.35 -8.61
C ARG A 113 22.94 -5.51 -7.35
N ILE A 114 21.73 -5.04 -7.10
CA ILE A 114 21.37 -4.26 -5.90
C ILE A 114 21.58 -5.09 -4.64
N ALA A 115 21.13 -6.34 -4.63
CA ALA A 115 21.34 -7.28 -3.53
C ALA A 115 22.83 -7.41 -3.17
N LYS A 116 23.67 -7.67 -4.17
CA LYS A 116 25.14 -7.74 -3.99
C LYS A 116 25.75 -6.41 -3.52
N GLY A 117 25.29 -5.28 -4.06
CA GLY A 117 25.81 -3.96 -3.69
C GLY A 117 25.41 -3.49 -2.29
N SER A 118 24.25 -3.96 -1.81
CA SER A 118 23.69 -3.59 -0.50
C SER A 118 24.00 -4.61 0.61
N GLY A 119 24.52 -5.78 0.26
CA GLY A 119 24.80 -6.86 1.22
C GLY A 119 23.56 -7.63 1.67
N HIS A 120 22.46 -7.55 0.91
CA HIS A 120 21.19 -8.24 1.20
C HIS A 120 20.89 -9.34 0.20
N SER A 121 19.90 -10.17 0.50
CA SER A 121 19.42 -11.21 -0.40
C SER A 121 18.59 -10.65 -1.56
N LEU A 122 18.52 -11.41 -2.66
CA LEU A 122 17.68 -11.05 -3.80
C LEU A 122 16.19 -10.97 -3.41
N ASP A 123 15.74 -11.82 -2.49
CA ASP A 123 14.34 -11.87 -2.08
C ASP A 123 13.97 -10.67 -1.21
N GLU A 124 14.87 -10.18 -0.36
CA GLU A 124 14.67 -8.90 0.35
C GLU A 124 14.46 -7.73 -0.61
N VAL A 125 15.27 -7.65 -1.68
CA VAL A 125 15.14 -6.59 -2.70
C VAL A 125 13.81 -6.71 -3.47
N LYS A 126 13.38 -7.94 -3.81
CA LYS A 126 12.08 -8.16 -4.45
C LYS A 126 10.93 -7.76 -3.52
N SER A 127 10.97 -8.17 -2.26
CA SER A 127 9.93 -7.81 -1.29
C SER A 127 9.87 -6.30 -1.03
N LEU A 128 11.01 -5.60 -1.05
CA LEU A 128 11.03 -4.14 -1.03
C LEU A 128 10.31 -3.56 -2.25
N TYR A 129 10.63 -4.05 -3.45
CA TYR A 129 10.01 -3.59 -4.68
C TYR A 129 8.49 -3.85 -4.70
N GLU A 130 8.05 -5.03 -4.29
CA GLU A 130 6.63 -5.38 -4.21
C GLU A 130 5.86 -4.50 -3.22
N ARG A 131 6.43 -4.29 -2.02
CA ARG A 131 5.85 -3.37 -1.03
C ARG A 131 5.75 -1.95 -1.57
N PHE A 132 6.81 -1.48 -2.22
CA PHE A 132 6.82 -0.15 -2.85
C PHE A 132 5.72 -0.03 -3.92
N GLU A 133 5.60 -0.99 -4.83
CA GLU A 133 4.57 -1.01 -5.86
C GLU A 133 3.14 -1.08 -5.29
N GLN A 134 2.95 -1.88 -4.24
CA GLN A 134 1.68 -1.97 -3.52
C GLN A 134 1.31 -0.63 -2.89
N THR A 135 2.25 0.03 -2.21
CA THR A 135 2.02 1.36 -1.63
C THR A 135 1.72 2.38 -2.73
N ARG A 136 2.45 2.35 -3.85
CA ARG A 136 2.22 3.25 -4.99
C ARG A 136 0.82 3.10 -5.58
N SER A 137 0.41 1.86 -5.81
CA SER A 137 -0.92 1.53 -6.32
C SER A 137 -2.01 1.98 -5.34
N MET A 138 -1.85 1.68 -4.05
CA MET A 138 -2.82 2.07 -3.02
C MET A 138 -2.95 3.59 -2.91
N MET A 139 -1.85 4.33 -2.92
CA MET A 139 -1.89 5.79 -2.81
C MET A 139 -2.47 6.43 -4.06
N GLY A 140 -2.12 5.95 -5.25
CA GLY A 140 -2.75 6.39 -6.49
C GLY A 140 -4.26 6.14 -6.52
N GLN A 141 -4.71 4.98 -6.02
CA GLN A 141 -6.14 4.71 -5.84
C GLN A 141 -6.79 5.65 -4.84
N LEU A 142 -6.11 5.96 -3.73
CA LEU A 142 -6.62 6.89 -2.72
C LEU A 142 -6.80 8.30 -3.28
N GLY A 143 -5.81 8.83 -4.01
CA GLY A 143 -5.92 10.16 -4.62
C GLY A 143 -6.92 10.22 -5.78
N GLN A 144 -7.09 9.14 -6.54
CA GLN A 144 -8.13 9.04 -7.57
C GLN A 144 -9.53 8.84 -6.97
N SER A 145 -9.62 8.26 -5.76
CA SER A 145 -10.90 8.12 -5.08
C SER A 145 -11.40 9.52 -4.67
N GLY A 146 -12.67 9.82 -4.96
CA GLY A 146 -13.35 11.03 -4.48
C GLY A 146 -13.43 11.15 -2.94
N MET A 147 -12.77 10.25 -2.21
CA MET A 147 -12.53 10.32 -0.77
C MET A 147 -11.66 11.54 -0.43
N MET A 148 -10.68 11.89 -1.26
CA MET A 148 -9.90 13.12 -1.07
C MET A 148 -10.77 14.37 -1.29
N GLN A 149 -11.65 14.34 -2.28
CA GLN A 149 -12.59 15.43 -2.52
C GLN A 149 -13.64 15.54 -1.39
N SER A 150 -14.04 14.42 -0.80
CA SER A 150 -14.91 14.38 0.39
C SER A 150 -14.18 14.90 1.65
N MET A 151 -12.91 14.54 1.85
CA MET A 151 -12.08 15.06 2.95
C MET A 151 -11.78 16.56 2.80
N MET A 152 -11.40 17.03 1.61
CA MET A 152 -11.16 18.45 1.35
C MET A 152 -12.45 19.29 1.44
N GLN A 153 -13.62 18.71 1.16
CA GLN A 153 -14.92 19.37 1.36
C GLN A 153 -15.44 19.26 2.80
N GLY A 154 -14.65 18.75 3.75
CA GLY A 154 -15.05 18.63 5.16
C GLY A 154 -16.18 17.62 5.42
N LYS A 155 -16.55 16.83 4.42
CA LYS A 155 -17.50 15.72 4.56
C LYS A 155 -16.71 14.47 4.95
N MET A 156 -16.27 14.40 6.20
CA MET A 156 -15.73 13.14 6.71
C MET A 156 -16.83 12.08 6.70
N PRO A 157 -16.69 10.97 5.95
CA PRO A 157 -17.50 9.81 6.22
C PRO A 157 -17.12 9.30 7.62
N ASN A 158 -18.13 9.13 8.46
CA ASN A 158 -18.00 8.66 9.83
C ASN A 158 -17.12 7.39 9.89
N LEU A 159 -15.88 7.53 10.40
CA LEU A 159 -14.89 6.46 10.48
C LEU A 159 -15.15 5.50 11.67
N GLY A 160 -16.30 5.61 12.35
CA GLY A 160 -16.76 4.70 13.40
C GLY A 160 -17.28 3.34 12.92
N GLY A 161 -16.98 2.92 11.69
CA GLY A 161 -17.55 1.71 11.08
C GLY A 161 -16.62 0.95 10.14
N LEU A 162 -15.29 1.12 10.25
CA LEU A 162 -14.31 0.50 9.37
C LEU A 162 -14.02 -0.99 9.71
N GLY A 163 -15.08 -1.72 10.03
CA GLY A 163 -15.20 -3.14 9.71
C GLY A 163 -15.97 -3.27 8.39
N GLY A 164 -15.30 -3.04 7.25
CA GLY A 164 -15.89 -3.33 5.93
C GLY A 164 -15.70 -2.23 4.89
N PHE A 165 -14.70 -2.44 4.04
CA PHE A 165 -14.53 -1.76 2.75
C PHE A 165 -15.84 -1.67 1.94
N PRO A 166 -16.23 -0.48 1.45
CA PRO A 166 -17.21 -0.33 0.37
C PRO A 166 -16.46 -0.23 -0.96
N GLY A 167 -16.55 -1.26 -1.81
CA GLY A 167 -15.90 -1.23 -3.12
C GLY A 167 -15.97 -2.50 -3.97
N MET A 168 -16.34 -3.66 -3.41
CA MET A 168 -16.66 -4.83 -4.23
C MET A 168 -18.17 -4.99 -4.32
N GLY A 169 -18.76 -4.32 -5.32
CA GLY A 169 -20.09 -4.62 -5.82
C GLY A 169 -20.14 -6.05 -6.37
N ALA A 170 -20.23 -7.03 -5.48
CA ALA A 170 -20.72 -8.35 -5.84
C ALA A 170 -22.24 -8.21 -6.04
N PRO A 171 -22.80 -8.64 -7.19
CA PRO A 171 -24.24 -8.66 -7.34
C PRO A 171 -24.81 -9.54 -6.23
N LYS A 172 -25.80 -9.01 -5.49
CA LYS A 172 -26.59 -9.75 -4.50
C LYS A 172 -27.05 -11.06 -5.14
N LYS A 173 -26.33 -12.16 -4.89
CA LYS A 173 -26.74 -13.50 -5.27
C LYS A 173 -27.32 -14.19 -4.06
N SER A 174 -28.65 -14.25 -4.11
CA SER A 174 -29.54 -15.23 -3.50
C SER A 174 -28.86 -16.36 -2.73
N LYS A 175 -29.39 -16.59 -1.52
CA LYS A 175 -29.13 -17.72 -0.64
C LYS A 175 -29.60 -19.03 -1.32
N GLY A 176 -28.85 -19.49 -2.32
CA GLY A 176 -28.95 -20.83 -2.88
C GLY A 176 -27.73 -21.63 -2.42
N SER A 177 -27.97 -22.85 -1.94
CA SER A 177 -26.94 -23.70 -1.34
C SER A 177 -25.79 -23.96 -2.33
N LYS A 178 -24.57 -24.20 -1.81
CA LYS A 178 -23.37 -24.49 -2.62
C LYS A 178 -23.59 -25.68 -3.59
N ALA A 179 -24.52 -26.58 -3.26
CA ALA A 179 -24.95 -27.70 -4.10
C ALA A 179 -25.76 -27.24 -5.33
N GLU A 180 -26.73 -26.34 -5.18
CA GLU A 180 -27.54 -25.82 -6.30
C GLU A 180 -26.69 -25.06 -7.32
N ARG A 181 -25.70 -24.27 -6.85
CA ARG A 181 -24.79 -23.54 -7.73
C ARG A 181 -23.94 -24.48 -8.59
N ARG A 182 -23.53 -25.64 -8.04
CA ARG A 182 -22.79 -26.67 -8.79
C ARG A 182 -23.67 -27.35 -9.84
N LEU A 183 -24.92 -27.66 -9.48
CA LEU A 183 -25.88 -28.27 -10.39
C LEU A 183 -26.30 -27.35 -11.54
N ALA A 184 -26.48 -26.05 -11.26
CA ALA A 184 -26.78 -25.07 -12.30
C ALA A 184 -25.61 -24.89 -13.29
N ARG A 185 -24.37 -24.84 -12.77
CA ARG A 185 -23.16 -24.74 -13.60
C ARG A 185 -22.94 -25.98 -14.46
N SER A 186 -23.23 -27.18 -13.95
CA SER A 186 -23.09 -28.42 -14.73
C SER A 186 -24.12 -28.52 -15.86
N LYS A 187 -25.38 -28.11 -15.60
CA LYS A 187 -26.43 -28.04 -16.63
C LYS A 187 -26.10 -27.05 -17.74
N GLN A 188 -25.61 -25.85 -17.39
CA GLN A 188 -25.19 -24.84 -18.37
C GLN A 188 -24.02 -25.30 -19.24
N LEU A 189 -23.04 -26.01 -18.65
CA LEU A 189 -21.93 -26.61 -19.41
C LEU A 189 -22.37 -27.73 -20.35
N ALA A 190 -23.39 -28.50 -19.98
CA ALA A 190 -23.94 -29.56 -20.83
C ALA A 190 -24.68 -28.97 -22.04
N GLU A 191 -25.47 -27.90 -21.83
CA GLU A 191 -26.17 -27.20 -22.91
C GLU A 191 -25.21 -26.49 -23.87
N SER A 192 -24.17 -25.83 -23.35
CA SER A 192 -23.18 -25.15 -24.20
C SER A 192 -22.40 -26.16 -25.07
N LYS A 193 -22.05 -27.32 -24.52
CA LYS A 193 -21.45 -28.43 -25.28
C LYS A 193 -22.39 -28.96 -26.36
N LYS A 194 -23.68 -29.18 -26.06
CA LYS A 194 -24.67 -29.62 -27.05
C LYS A 194 -24.84 -28.61 -28.18
N LYS A 195 -24.97 -27.31 -27.86
CA LYS A 195 -25.06 -26.23 -28.86
C LYS A 195 -23.81 -26.17 -29.75
N LEU A 196 -22.61 -26.27 -29.16
CA LEU A 196 -21.36 -26.28 -29.93
C LEU A 196 -21.27 -27.51 -30.85
N GLN A 197 -21.71 -28.68 -30.39
CA GLN A 197 -21.70 -29.91 -31.18
C GLN A 197 -22.72 -29.85 -32.33
N GLN A 198 -23.90 -29.27 -32.09
CA GLN A 198 -24.94 -29.05 -33.09
C GLN A 198 -24.49 -28.02 -34.14
N GLN A 199 -23.80 -26.95 -33.73
CA GLN A 199 -23.21 -25.95 -34.62
C GLN A 199 -22.06 -26.54 -35.46
N LYS A 200 -21.24 -27.43 -34.89
CA LYS A 200 -20.21 -28.16 -35.66
C LYS A 200 -20.83 -29.12 -36.67
N ARG A 201 -21.93 -29.81 -36.31
CA ARG A 201 -22.67 -30.70 -37.21
C ARG A 201 -23.35 -29.94 -38.35
N SER A 202 -23.97 -28.79 -38.09
CA SER A 202 -24.58 -27.96 -39.14
C SER A 202 -23.52 -27.36 -40.08
N ARG A 203 -22.39 -26.87 -39.55
CA ARG A 203 -21.25 -26.41 -40.36
C ARG A 203 -20.66 -27.50 -41.26
N LYS A 204 -20.59 -28.76 -40.78
CA LYS A 204 -20.12 -29.90 -41.58
C LYS A 204 -21.13 -30.31 -42.67
N LYS A 205 -22.43 -30.13 -42.44
CA LYS A 205 -23.50 -30.40 -43.41
C LYS A 205 -23.54 -29.36 -44.53
N ASN A 206 -23.29 -28.08 -44.21
CA ASN A 206 -23.20 -27.00 -45.21
C ASN A 206 -21.91 -27.03 -46.05
N ARG A 207 -20.84 -27.72 -45.62
CA ARG A 207 -19.62 -27.91 -46.42
C ARG A 207 -19.70 -29.09 -47.40
N ARG A 208 -20.81 -29.83 -47.41
CA ARG A 208 -21.04 -31.03 -48.25
C ARG A 208 -22.17 -30.85 -49.28
N LYS A 209 -22.79 -29.66 -49.32
CA LYS A 209 -23.58 -29.18 -50.46
C LYS A 209 -22.69 -28.22 -51.25
#